data_AF-A0A956QJR1-F1
#
_entry.id   AF-A0A956QJR1-F1
#
_cell.length_a   1.000
_cell.length_b   1.000
_cell.length_c   1.000
_cell.angle_alpha   90.00
_cell.angle_beta   90.00
_cell.angle_gamma   90.00
#
_symmetry.space_group_name_H-M   'P 1'
#
loop_
_entity.id
_entity.type
_entity.pdbx_description
1 polymer ?
#
loop_
_entity_poly.entity_id
_entity_poly.type
_entity_poly.pdbx_seq_one_letter_code
_entity_poly.pdbx_strand_id
1 'polypeptide(L)'
;ERLARWFFVGAFYPRFGVNSWKPEATLTEPWMHAEMWPTIEKALVLRQRFLPHLYSLMVEAHRFHTPVIRPTFYHYPDGQDSEFLWGENLLVAPVWEQGATRRQVFLPTCAQGWWDFWTRTHYAGGQTITLEAPLDGIPLLVRGGSALFLAAPGRRELHAFEGGPFETTFYDDDGETYNYRQGEFLRIHFNSTGEVRLEGSYQPAYELVVV
;
A
#
# COMPACT_ATOMS: atom_id res chain seq x y z
N GLU A 1 18.34 -7.74 -10.32
CA GLU A 1 17.76 -7.99 -8.98
C GLU A 1 17.64 -6.75 -8.09
N ARG A 2 18.73 -6.15 -7.61
CA ARG A 2 18.68 -5.01 -6.66
C ARG A 2 17.75 -3.88 -7.11
N LEU A 3 17.87 -3.48 -8.39
CA LEU A 3 17.00 -2.47 -9.00
C LEU A 3 15.52 -2.86 -8.87
N ALA A 4 15.14 -4.08 -9.26
CA ALA A 4 13.76 -4.56 -9.17
C ALA A 4 13.23 -4.57 -7.73
N ARG A 5 14.04 -5.03 -6.76
CA ARG A 5 13.69 -4.98 -5.33
C ARG A 5 13.44 -3.53 -4.86
N TRP A 6 14.28 -2.59 -5.30
CA TRP A 6 14.08 -1.16 -5.03
C TRP A 6 12.80 -0.60 -5.65
N PHE A 7 12.41 -1.06 -6.84
CA PHE A 7 11.15 -0.65 -7.47
C PHE A 7 9.92 -1.10 -6.67
N PHE A 8 9.93 -2.34 -6.14
CA PHE A 8 8.85 -2.80 -5.27
C PHE A 8 8.76 -2.01 -3.96
N VAL A 9 9.89 -1.69 -3.34
CA VAL A 9 9.89 -0.85 -2.13
C VAL A 9 9.42 0.57 -2.46
N GLY A 10 9.95 1.15 -3.54
CA GLY A 10 9.58 2.49 -4.02
C GLY A 10 8.11 2.62 -4.38
N ALA A 11 7.45 1.53 -4.80
CA ALA A 11 6.01 1.50 -5.04
C ALA A 11 5.19 1.95 -3.80
N PHE A 12 5.70 1.71 -2.60
CA PHE A 12 5.07 2.08 -1.32
C PHE A 12 5.67 3.34 -0.68
N TYR A 13 6.53 4.07 -1.38
CA TYR A 13 7.01 5.37 -0.91
C TYR A 13 6.06 6.50 -1.34
N PRO A 14 5.83 7.54 -0.50
CA PRO A 14 4.91 8.63 -0.83
C PRO A 14 5.28 9.30 -2.16
N ARG A 15 6.58 9.62 -2.28
CA ARG A 15 7.21 10.02 -3.54
C ARG A 15 8.07 8.87 -4.05
N PHE A 16 7.79 8.44 -5.27
CA PHE A 16 8.61 7.46 -5.95
C PHE A 16 9.37 8.11 -7.11
N GLY A 17 10.70 8.07 -7.05
CA GLY A 17 11.56 8.56 -8.10
C GLY A 17 12.89 7.82 -8.08
N VAL A 18 13.43 7.56 -9.27
CA VAL A 18 14.79 7.04 -9.41
C VAL A 18 15.72 8.22 -9.57
N ASN A 19 16.82 8.20 -8.82
CA ASN A 19 17.90 9.15 -8.97
C ASN A 19 19.22 8.39 -8.94
N SER A 20 20.18 8.84 -9.73
CA SER A 20 21.53 8.31 -9.73
C SER A 20 22.52 9.40 -10.08
N TRP A 21 23.66 9.40 -9.40
CA TRP A 21 24.83 10.18 -9.81
C TRP A 21 25.88 9.22 -10.39
N LYS A 22 26.37 9.52 -11.59
CA LYS A 22 27.46 8.76 -12.23
C LYS A 22 28.47 9.71 -12.88
N PRO A 23 29.78 9.44 -12.80
CA PRO A 23 30.82 10.30 -13.39
C PRO A 23 30.70 10.44 -14.91
N GLU A 24 30.33 9.36 -15.57
CA GLU A 24 29.95 9.32 -16.98
C GLU A 24 28.43 9.38 -17.01
N ALA A 25 27.82 10.23 -17.85
CA ALA A 25 26.37 10.52 -17.92
C ALA A 25 25.49 9.32 -18.34
N THR A 26 25.75 8.14 -17.80
CA THR A 26 24.96 6.93 -17.96
C THR A 26 23.74 7.03 -17.04
N LEU A 27 22.56 7.00 -17.64
CA LEU A 27 21.31 7.08 -16.91
C LEU A 27 21.04 5.75 -16.18
N THR A 28 20.29 5.79 -15.07
CA THR A 28 19.81 4.58 -14.37
C THR A 28 18.32 4.42 -14.61
N GLU A 29 17.98 4.35 -15.89
CA GLU A 29 16.59 4.20 -16.30
C GLU A 29 16.20 2.73 -16.33
N PRO A 30 14.97 2.37 -15.96
CA PRO A 30 14.51 0.98 -15.95
C PRO A 30 14.69 0.24 -17.28
N TRP A 31 14.45 0.92 -18.40
CA TRP A 31 14.57 0.34 -19.73
C TRP A 31 16.02 0.03 -20.14
N MET A 32 17.01 0.54 -19.42
CA MET A 32 18.42 0.15 -19.58
C MET A 32 18.72 -1.24 -19.02
N HIS A 33 17.76 -1.82 -18.28
CA HIS A 33 17.81 -3.17 -17.71
C HIS A 33 16.67 -4.01 -18.29
N ALA A 34 16.71 -4.22 -19.62
CA ALA A 34 15.65 -4.88 -20.37
C ALA A 34 15.29 -6.26 -19.81
N GLU A 35 16.27 -6.99 -19.27
CA GLU A 35 16.09 -8.29 -18.62
C GLU A 35 15.25 -8.21 -17.33
N MET A 36 15.27 -7.07 -16.64
CA MET A 36 14.49 -6.83 -15.42
C MET A 36 13.18 -6.10 -15.67
N TRP A 37 12.94 -5.63 -16.91
CA TRP A 37 11.76 -4.83 -17.24
C TRP A 37 10.43 -5.50 -16.86
N PRO A 38 10.18 -6.80 -17.15
CA PRO A 38 8.92 -7.45 -16.76
C PRO A 38 8.66 -7.44 -15.25
N THR A 39 9.73 -7.52 -14.46
CA THR A 39 9.68 -7.46 -12.99
C THR A 39 9.42 -6.04 -12.50
N ILE A 40 10.08 -5.06 -13.11
CA ILE A 40 9.91 -3.63 -12.78
C ILE A 40 8.50 -3.17 -13.13
N GLU A 41 7.98 -3.58 -14.28
CA GLU A 41 6.61 -3.28 -14.73
C GLU A 41 5.58 -3.74 -13.69
N LYS A 42 5.75 -4.95 -13.12
CA LYS A 42 4.87 -5.45 -12.05
C LYS A 42 4.87 -4.53 -10.82
N ALA A 43 6.02 -3.99 -10.42
CA ALA A 43 6.08 -3.03 -9.32
C ALA A 43 5.38 -1.70 -9.65
N LEU A 44 5.47 -1.24 -10.91
CA LEU A 44 4.78 -0.04 -11.37
C LEU A 44 3.26 -0.24 -11.41
N VAL A 45 2.80 -1.37 -11.96
CA VAL A 45 1.39 -1.77 -11.95
C VAL A 45 0.86 -1.90 -10.52
N LEU A 46 1.66 -2.48 -9.61
CA LEU A 46 1.32 -2.56 -8.20
C LEU A 46 1.14 -1.16 -7.60
N ARG A 47 2.05 -0.22 -7.86
CA ARG A 47 1.88 1.17 -7.41
C ARG A 47 0.58 1.77 -7.94
N GLN A 48 0.30 1.62 -9.25
CA GLN A 48 -0.94 2.13 -9.86
C GLN A 48 -2.19 1.55 -9.17
N ARG A 49 -2.18 0.25 -8.87
CA ARG A 49 -3.25 -0.41 -8.10
C ARG A 49 -3.45 0.21 -6.72
N PHE A 50 -2.40 0.65 -6.05
CA PHE A 50 -2.47 1.21 -4.70
C PHE A 50 -2.61 2.75 -4.66
N LEU A 51 -2.57 3.45 -5.80
CA LEU A 51 -2.67 4.91 -5.83
C LEU A 51 -3.91 5.49 -5.12
N PRO A 52 -5.13 4.92 -5.22
CA PRO A 52 -6.28 5.48 -4.51
C PRO A 52 -6.11 5.42 -2.99
N HIS A 53 -5.56 4.33 -2.47
CA HIS A 53 -5.21 4.23 -1.06
C HIS A 53 -4.11 5.21 -0.67
N LEU A 54 -3.04 5.33 -1.47
CA LEU A 54 -1.99 6.33 -1.24
C LEU A 54 -2.59 7.74 -1.17
N TYR A 55 -3.51 8.08 -2.07
CA TYR A 55 -4.13 9.39 -2.11
C TYR A 55 -4.91 9.69 -0.84
N SER A 56 -5.66 8.71 -0.34
CA SER A 56 -6.32 8.79 0.97
C SER A 56 -5.33 9.04 2.10
N LEU A 57 -4.19 8.33 2.13
CA LEU A 57 -3.14 8.52 3.13
C LEU A 57 -2.45 9.89 3.02
N MET A 58 -2.29 10.44 1.81
CA MET A 58 -1.73 11.78 1.61
C MET A 58 -2.67 12.87 2.14
N VAL A 59 -3.98 12.68 1.98
CA VAL A 59 -5.00 13.59 2.55
C VAL A 59 -5.04 13.46 4.08
N GLU A 60 -4.93 12.25 4.61
CA GLU A 60 -4.79 12.01 6.05
C GLU A 60 -3.55 12.75 6.60
N ALA A 61 -2.41 12.62 5.94
CA ALA A 61 -1.17 13.30 6.32
C ALA A 61 -1.31 14.82 6.30
N HIS A 62 -2.01 15.37 5.29
CA HIS A 62 -2.28 16.80 5.21
C HIS A 62 -3.18 17.30 6.35
N ARG A 63 -4.22 16.55 6.71
CA ARG A 63 -5.25 16.97 7.67
C ARG A 63 -4.88 16.70 9.13
N PHE A 64 -4.23 15.57 9.38
CA PHE A 64 -4.00 15.05 10.73
C PHE A 64 -2.53 14.98 11.10
N HIS A 65 -1.63 15.38 10.19
CA HIS A 65 -0.18 15.35 10.41
C HIS A 65 0.37 13.95 10.70
N THR A 66 -0.33 12.90 10.25
CA THR A 66 0.13 11.52 10.38
C THR A 66 1.05 11.16 9.21
N PRO A 67 2.17 10.44 9.45
CA PRO A 67 3.04 10.06 8.36
C PRO A 67 2.43 8.93 7.52
N VAL A 68 2.68 8.92 6.22
CA VAL A 68 2.22 7.86 5.30
C VAL A 68 3.00 6.57 5.52
N ILE A 69 4.34 6.65 5.59
CA ILE A 69 5.17 5.54 6.06
C ILE A 69 5.36 5.72 7.56
N ARG A 70 5.06 4.68 8.33
CA ARG A 70 5.20 4.68 9.78
C ARG A 70 6.15 3.54 10.17
N PRO A 71 7.15 3.78 11.03
CA PRO A 71 7.84 2.65 11.65
C PRO A 71 6.81 1.81 12.40
N THR A 72 6.97 0.49 12.45
CA THR A 72 5.99 -0.41 13.07
C THR A 72 5.73 -0.07 14.54
N PHE A 73 6.76 0.36 15.28
CA PHE A 73 6.65 0.82 16.67
C PHE A 73 5.72 2.02 16.88
N TYR A 74 5.37 2.75 15.81
CA TYR A 74 4.41 3.85 15.88
C TYR A 74 3.02 3.38 16.32
N HIS A 75 2.62 2.17 15.91
CA HIS A 75 1.33 1.56 16.26
C HIS A 75 1.47 0.36 17.19
N TYR A 76 2.62 -0.32 17.16
CA TYR A 76 2.81 -1.60 17.84
C TYR A 76 4.14 -1.62 18.63
N PRO A 77 4.12 -1.57 19.97
CA PRO A 77 5.36 -1.50 20.77
C PRO A 77 6.37 -2.64 20.53
N ASP A 78 5.94 -3.78 19.99
CA ASP A 78 6.75 -4.94 19.64
C ASP A 78 7.22 -4.97 18.17
N GLY A 79 6.90 -3.94 17.38
CA GLY A 79 7.26 -3.82 15.97
C GLY A 79 8.77 -3.81 15.71
N GLN A 80 9.20 -4.35 14.57
CA GLN A 80 10.61 -4.39 14.15
C GLN A 80 10.93 -3.32 13.09
N ASP A 81 12.20 -2.97 13.00
CA ASP A 81 12.72 -1.98 12.03
C ASP A 81 12.90 -2.54 10.61
N SER A 82 12.75 -3.86 10.42
CA SER A 82 12.95 -4.55 9.14
C SER A 82 11.81 -4.41 8.14
N GLU A 83 10.67 -3.90 8.59
CA GLU A 83 9.43 -3.66 7.86
C GLU A 83 8.86 -2.29 8.26
N PHE A 84 7.85 -1.82 7.54
CA PHE A 84 7.18 -0.57 7.87
C PHE A 84 5.68 -0.66 7.61
N LEU A 85 4.91 0.20 8.25
CA LEU A 85 3.50 0.37 7.96
C LEU A 85 3.32 1.46 6.90
N TRP A 86 2.36 1.22 6.02
CA TRP A 86 1.86 2.16 5.03
C TRP A 86 0.43 2.53 5.42
N GLY A 87 0.28 3.72 6.01
CA GLY A 87 -0.86 4.05 6.83
C GLY A 87 -0.87 3.23 8.12
N GLU A 88 -2.06 2.88 8.61
CA GLU A 88 -2.23 2.00 9.79
C GLU A 88 -2.39 0.53 9.40
N ASN A 89 -2.87 0.25 8.18
CA ASN A 89 -3.47 -1.05 7.86
C ASN A 89 -2.61 -1.96 6.99
N LEU A 90 -1.52 -1.48 6.40
CA LEU A 90 -0.68 -2.28 5.50
C LEU A 90 0.75 -2.36 6.02
N LEU A 91 1.21 -3.55 6.38
CA LEU A 91 2.60 -3.84 6.71
C LEU A 91 3.34 -4.31 5.45
N VAL A 92 4.34 -3.53 5.07
CA VAL A 92 5.20 -3.77 3.91
C VAL A 92 6.52 -4.33 4.41
N ALA A 93 6.88 -5.53 3.94
CA ALA A 93 8.13 -6.19 4.33
C ALA A 93 9.07 -6.32 3.12
N PRO A 94 9.96 -5.33 2.89
CA PRO A 94 10.95 -5.34 1.80
C PRO A 94 11.82 -6.60 1.74
N VAL A 95 12.52 -6.85 0.64
CA VAL A 95 13.54 -7.90 0.57
C VAL A 95 14.87 -7.31 0.17
N TRP A 96 15.86 -7.44 1.06
CA TRP A 96 17.17 -6.80 0.93
C TRP A 96 18.28 -7.79 0.58
N GLU A 97 18.12 -9.07 0.94
CA GLU A 97 19.10 -10.11 0.68
C GLU A 97 19.04 -10.54 -0.80
N GLN A 98 20.21 -10.55 -1.44
CA GLN A 98 20.34 -10.99 -2.83
C GLN A 98 20.06 -12.49 -2.96
N GLY A 99 19.25 -12.87 -3.95
CA GLY A 99 18.86 -14.24 -4.23
C GLY A 99 17.79 -14.79 -3.29
N ALA A 100 17.30 -14.00 -2.31
CA ALA A 100 16.26 -14.45 -1.40
C ALA A 100 14.93 -14.64 -2.14
N THR A 101 14.32 -15.82 -1.98
CA THR A 101 12.99 -16.16 -2.49
C THR A 101 11.93 -16.22 -1.39
N ARG A 102 12.34 -16.12 -0.13
CA ARG A 102 11.51 -16.13 1.06
C ARG A 102 12.10 -15.20 2.11
N ARG A 103 11.27 -14.69 3.02
CA ARG A 103 11.72 -13.85 4.14
C ARG A 103 10.94 -14.19 5.41
N GLN A 104 11.63 -14.14 6.55
CA GLN A 104 10.99 -14.16 7.86
C GLN A 104 10.50 -12.77 8.23
N VAL A 105 9.25 -12.66 8.65
CA VAL A 105 8.61 -11.39 9.03
C VAL A 105 7.94 -11.57 10.38
N PHE A 106 8.28 -10.70 11.33
CA PHE A 106 7.55 -10.61 12.59
C PHE A 106 6.23 -9.87 12.33
N LEU A 107 5.13 -10.47 12.75
CA LEU A 107 3.81 -9.85 12.72
C LEU A 107 3.56 -9.22 14.08
N PRO A 108 3.44 -7.88 14.19
CA PRO A 108 3.20 -7.23 15.46
C PRO A 108 1.92 -7.74 16.14
N THR A 109 1.89 -7.68 17.46
CA THR A 109 0.75 -8.12 18.26
C THR A 109 -0.50 -7.32 17.87
N CYS A 110 -1.47 -8.02 17.27
CA CYS A 110 -2.70 -7.45 16.74
C CYS A 110 -3.83 -8.45 17.00
N ALA A 111 -4.87 -8.03 17.74
CA ALA A 111 -5.99 -8.91 18.08
C ALA A 111 -6.76 -9.39 16.85
N GLN A 112 -6.80 -8.56 15.80
CA GLN A 112 -7.44 -8.88 14.53
C GLN A 112 -6.56 -9.74 13.61
N GLY A 113 -5.29 -9.92 13.97
CA GLY A 113 -4.30 -10.60 13.15
C GLY A 113 -3.96 -9.86 11.86
N TRP A 114 -3.35 -10.59 10.93
CA TRP A 114 -2.81 -10.08 9.68
C TRP A 114 -3.16 -11.02 8.54
N TRP A 115 -3.54 -10.46 7.40
CA TRP A 115 -3.84 -11.18 6.17
C TRP A 115 -2.72 -11.00 5.17
N ASP A 116 -2.19 -12.08 4.62
CA ASP A 116 -1.37 -11.99 3.41
C ASP A 116 -2.25 -11.46 2.27
N PHE A 117 -1.84 -10.32 1.71
CA PHE A 117 -2.55 -9.62 0.64
C PHE A 117 -2.74 -10.51 -0.61
N TRP A 118 -1.75 -11.37 -0.90
CA TRP A 118 -1.70 -12.17 -2.12
C TRP A 118 -2.49 -13.46 -1.97
N THR A 119 -2.23 -14.21 -0.89
CA THR A 119 -2.80 -15.55 -0.70
C THR A 119 -4.13 -15.51 0.05
N ARG A 120 -4.46 -14.39 0.69
CA ARG A 120 -5.58 -14.25 1.63
C ARG A 120 -5.47 -15.23 2.81
N THR A 121 -4.26 -15.66 3.15
CA THR A 121 -4.03 -16.46 4.36
C THR A 121 -4.03 -15.53 5.58
N HIS A 122 -4.79 -15.89 6.63
CA HIS A 122 -4.78 -15.19 7.91
C HIS A 122 -3.73 -15.76 8.86
N TYR A 123 -3.10 -14.86 9.61
CA TYR A 123 -2.12 -15.16 10.63
C TYR A 123 -2.45 -14.38 11.91
N ALA A 124 -2.30 -15.02 13.07
CA ALA A 124 -2.31 -14.30 14.34
C ALA A 124 -1.12 -13.33 14.43
N GLY A 125 -1.26 -12.23 15.17
CA GLY A 125 -0.14 -11.35 15.51
C GLY A 125 0.77 -11.94 16.60
N GLY A 126 1.88 -11.27 16.89
CA GLY A 126 2.84 -11.64 17.94
C GLY A 126 3.73 -12.83 17.58
N GLN A 127 3.90 -13.14 16.29
CA GLN A 127 4.67 -14.28 15.82
C GLN A 127 5.51 -13.96 14.59
N THR A 128 6.57 -14.73 14.38
CA THR A 128 7.35 -14.68 13.13
C THR A 128 6.86 -15.73 12.16
N ILE A 129 6.53 -15.31 10.94
CA ILE A 129 6.13 -16.19 9.84
C ILE A 129 7.15 -16.17 8.72
N THR A 130 7.13 -17.18 7.85
CA THR A 130 7.93 -17.18 6.61
C THR A 130 7.00 -16.93 5.43
N LEU A 131 7.30 -15.88 4.66
CA LEU A 131 6.52 -15.49 3.49
C LEU A 131 7.32 -15.74 2.21
N GLU A 132 6.59 -16.10 1.15
CA GLU A 132 7.14 -16.10 -0.20
C GLU A 132 7.50 -14.68 -0.62
N ALA A 133 8.68 -14.53 -1.18
CA ALA A 133 9.19 -13.25 -1.66
C ALA A 133 9.89 -13.43 -3.01
N PRO A 134 9.14 -13.86 -4.05
CA PRO A 134 9.70 -14.01 -5.39
C PRO A 134 10.23 -12.67 -5.90
N LEU A 135 11.14 -12.70 -6.87
CA LEU A 135 11.80 -11.49 -7.39
C LEU A 135 10.79 -10.46 -7.94
N ASP A 136 9.64 -10.93 -8.40
CA ASP A 136 8.55 -10.18 -8.99
C ASP A 136 7.38 -9.90 -8.05
N GLY A 137 7.65 -9.92 -6.75
CA GLY A 137 6.70 -9.53 -5.71
C GLY A 137 7.38 -8.93 -4.48
N ILE A 138 6.54 -8.46 -3.57
CA ILE A 138 6.92 -7.99 -2.23
C ILE A 138 5.91 -8.51 -1.22
N PRO A 139 6.36 -9.05 -0.07
CA PRO A 139 5.45 -9.43 1.01
C PRO A 139 4.65 -8.24 1.54
N LEU A 140 3.32 -8.40 1.59
CA LEU A 140 2.35 -7.39 2.03
C LEU A 140 1.34 -8.06 2.96
N LEU A 141 1.17 -7.48 4.15
CA LEU A 141 0.27 -7.99 5.17
C LEU A 141 -0.74 -6.89 5.53
N VAL A 142 -2.02 -7.20 5.48
CA VAL A 142 -3.10 -6.27 5.78
C VAL A 142 -3.64 -6.57 7.18
N ARG A 143 -3.80 -5.56 8.02
CA ARG A 143 -4.40 -5.73 9.35
C ARG A 143 -5.82 -6.28 9.21
N GLY A 144 -6.17 -7.30 9.99
CA GLY A 144 -7.57 -7.75 10.07
C GLY A 144 -8.48 -6.64 10.60
N GLY A 145 -9.77 -6.67 10.24
CA GLY A 145 -10.70 -5.62 10.62
C GLY A 145 -10.35 -4.29 9.94
N SER A 146 -10.01 -4.34 8.66
CA SER A 146 -9.68 -3.15 7.88
C SER A 146 -10.06 -3.32 6.42
N ALA A 147 -9.83 -2.28 5.62
CA ALA A 147 -10.00 -2.35 4.19
C ALA A 147 -8.92 -1.58 3.43
N LEU A 148 -8.77 -1.90 2.15
CA LEU A 148 -7.91 -1.21 1.19
C LEU A 148 -8.74 -0.63 0.04
N PHE A 149 -8.30 0.50 -0.51
CA PHE A 149 -8.95 1.16 -1.64
C PHE A 149 -8.05 1.10 -2.87
N LEU A 150 -8.36 0.21 -3.80
CA LEU A 150 -7.46 -0.16 -4.88
C LEU A 150 -8.04 0.21 -6.24
N ALA A 151 -7.16 0.48 -7.20
CA ALA A 151 -7.51 0.67 -8.60
C ALA A 151 -7.51 -0.67 -9.35
N ALA A 152 -8.51 -0.84 -10.21
CA ALA A 152 -8.56 -1.88 -11.22
C ALA A 152 -8.98 -1.25 -12.57
N PRO A 153 -8.81 -1.93 -13.71
CA PRO A 153 -9.21 -1.39 -15.01
C PRO A 153 -10.67 -0.92 -15.01
N GLY A 154 -10.89 0.37 -15.22
CA GLY A 154 -12.23 0.99 -15.29
C GLY A 154 -12.96 1.18 -13.95
N ARG A 155 -12.39 0.75 -12.83
CA ARG A 155 -13.08 0.78 -11.52
C ARG A 155 -12.14 1.03 -10.33
N ARG A 156 -12.75 1.16 -9.16
CA ARG A 156 -12.10 1.13 -7.86
C ARG A 156 -12.72 0.05 -6.99
N GLU A 157 -11.88 -0.62 -6.21
CA GLU A 157 -12.23 -1.78 -5.40
C GLU A 157 -11.97 -1.47 -3.92
N LEU A 158 -12.99 -1.66 -3.08
CA LEU A 158 -12.88 -1.66 -1.63
C LEU A 158 -12.68 -3.10 -1.19
N HIS A 159 -11.45 -3.46 -0.82
CA HIS A 159 -11.14 -4.81 -0.36
C HIS A 159 -11.29 -4.90 1.15
N ALA A 160 -12.26 -5.66 1.64
CA ALA A 160 -12.41 -5.92 3.07
C ALA A 160 -11.48 -7.06 3.53
N PHE A 161 -10.99 -6.94 4.77
CA PHE A 161 -10.21 -7.97 5.45
C PHE A 161 -10.85 -8.24 6.80
N GLU A 162 -11.36 -9.47 6.98
CA GLU A 162 -12.07 -9.87 8.19
C GLU A 162 -11.18 -9.75 9.44
N GLY A 163 -11.80 -9.64 10.61
CA GLY A 163 -11.08 -9.45 11.87
C GLY A 163 -11.89 -8.70 12.93
N GLY A 164 -13.22 -8.72 12.81
CA GLY A 164 -14.12 -7.97 13.67
C GLY A 164 -14.66 -6.68 13.03
N PRO A 165 -15.48 -5.93 13.79
CA PRO A 165 -16.08 -4.70 13.31
C PRO A 165 -15.02 -3.65 12.94
N PHE A 166 -15.23 -2.96 11.84
CA PHE A 166 -14.40 -1.84 11.43
C PHE A 166 -15.21 -0.77 10.71
N GLU A 167 -14.70 0.45 10.76
CA GLU A 167 -15.12 1.57 9.94
C GLU A 167 -13.87 2.25 9.40
N THR A 168 -13.89 2.58 8.11
CA THR A 168 -12.79 3.27 7.46
C THR A 168 -13.33 4.33 6.50
N THR A 169 -12.50 5.33 6.23
CA THR A 169 -12.85 6.42 5.32
C THR A 169 -11.74 6.55 4.28
N PHE A 170 -12.11 6.43 3.01
CA PHE A 170 -11.24 6.78 1.88
C PHE A 170 -11.63 8.14 1.32
N TYR A 171 -10.72 8.72 0.53
CA TYR A 171 -10.87 10.04 -0.02
C TYR A 171 -10.46 10.09 -1.49
N ASP A 172 -11.21 10.88 -2.27
CA ASP A 172 -10.89 11.24 -3.64
C ASP A 172 -11.37 12.67 -3.97
N ASP A 173 -10.76 13.30 -4.97
CA ASP A 173 -11.19 14.58 -5.56
C ASP A 173 -10.58 14.72 -6.97
N ASP A 174 -10.56 15.92 -7.56
CA ASP A 174 -10.02 16.13 -8.91
C ASP A 174 -8.48 15.96 -8.99
N GLY A 175 -7.76 15.95 -7.86
CA GLY A 175 -6.30 15.82 -7.80
C GLY A 175 -5.49 16.98 -8.38
N GLU A 176 -6.14 18.05 -8.86
CA GLU A 176 -5.51 19.11 -9.65
C GLU A 176 -5.74 20.50 -9.04
N THR A 177 -6.90 20.74 -8.43
CA THR A 177 -7.32 22.07 -7.98
C THR A 177 -7.47 22.16 -6.46
N TYR A 178 -7.89 23.33 -5.97
CA TYR A 178 -8.26 23.53 -4.56
C TYR A 178 -9.78 23.44 -4.32
N ASN A 179 -10.55 22.91 -5.27
CA ASN A 179 -12.01 22.85 -5.15
C ASN A 179 -12.49 21.97 -3.98
N TYR A 180 -11.67 21.04 -3.50
CA TYR A 180 -11.94 20.32 -2.25
C TYR A 180 -12.21 21.24 -1.05
N ARG A 181 -11.68 22.48 -1.05
CA ARG A 181 -11.94 23.49 -0.01
C ARG A 181 -13.36 24.05 -0.07
N GLN A 182 -14.04 23.90 -1.20
CA GLN A 182 -15.41 24.32 -1.45
C GLN A 182 -16.40 23.15 -1.34
N GLY A 183 -15.94 21.94 -1.00
CA GLY A 183 -16.78 20.75 -0.88
C GLY A 183 -16.78 19.83 -2.09
N GLU A 184 -15.98 20.12 -3.13
CA GLU A 184 -15.78 19.24 -4.29
C GLU A 184 -14.76 18.15 -3.96
N PHE A 185 -15.18 17.22 -3.12
CA PHE A 185 -14.46 16.01 -2.78
C PHE A 185 -15.43 14.83 -2.69
N LEU A 186 -14.88 13.62 -2.55
CA LEU A 186 -15.59 12.41 -2.24
C LEU A 186 -14.93 11.75 -1.01
N ARG A 187 -15.70 11.58 0.06
CA ARG A 187 -15.37 10.69 1.18
C ARG A 187 -16.19 9.43 1.03
N ILE A 188 -15.52 8.29 1.14
CA ILE A 188 -16.12 6.97 1.02
C ILE A 188 -16.02 6.33 2.40
N HIS A 189 -17.13 6.30 3.13
CA HIS A 189 -17.25 5.60 4.40
C HIS A 189 -17.59 4.14 4.10
N PHE A 190 -16.78 3.22 4.62
CA PHE A 190 -16.92 1.79 4.41
C PHE A 190 -16.77 1.03 5.73
N ASN A 191 -17.62 0.05 5.97
CA ASN A 191 -17.61 -0.71 7.22
C ASN A 191 -17.62 -2.23 7.00
N SER A 192 -17.51 -2.97 8.10
CA SER A 192 -17.45 -4.44 8.10
C SER A 192 -18.72 -5.15 7.61
N THR A 193 -19.85 -4.46 7.44
CA THR A 193 -21.09 -5.07 6.90
C THR A 193 -21.17 -4.98 5.38
N GLY A 194 -20.21 -4.31 4.74
CA GLY A 194 -20.24 -4.02 3.31
C GLY A 194 -20.97 -2.73 2.96
N GLU A 195 -21.47 -1.98 3.95
CA GLU A 195 -22.17 -0.72 3.71
C GLU A 195 -21.19 0.36 3.24
N VAL A 196 -21.58 1.06 2.17
CA VAL A 196 -20.85 2.18 1.60
C VAL A 196 -21.72 3.43 1.69
N ARG A 197 -21.19 4.47 2.33
CA ARG A 197 -21.81 5.80 2.36
C ARG A 197 -20.86 6.82 1.75
N LEU A 198 -21.39 7.60 0.80
CA LEU A 198 -20.63 8.63 0.09
C LEU A 198 -20.97 10.01 0.67
N GLU A 199 -19.96 10.87 0.80
CA GLU A 199 -20.09 12.24 1.27
C GLU A 199 -19.27 13.18 0.38
N GLY A 200 -19.86 14.32 -0.01
CA GLY A 200 -19.23 15.33 -0.85
C GLY A 200 -19.87 15.41 -2.23
N SER A 201 -19.40 16.35 -3.06
CA SER A 201 -20.01 16.68 -4.35
C SER A 201 -19.22 16.20 -5.57
N TYR A 202 -17.98 15.73 -5.38
CA TYR A 202 -17.17 15.20 -6.48
C TYR A 202 -17.78 13.88 -7.01
N GLN A 203 -17.91 13.80 -8.33
CA GLN A 203 -18.45 12.63 -9.03
C GLN A 203 -17.30 11.95 -9.79
N PRO A 204 -16.77 10.82 -9.30
CA PRO A 204 -15.69 10.14 -9.98
C PRO A 204 -16.16 9.50 -11.28
N ALA A 205 -15.27 9.42 -12.27
CA ALA A 205 -15.55 8.76 -13.55
C ALA A 205 -15.49 7.22 -13.47
N TYR A 206 -15.07 6.66 -12.34
CA TYR A 206 -14.93 5.22 -12.14
C TYR A 206 -16.16 4.62 -11.44
N GLU A 207 -16.37 3.32 -11.65
CA GLU A 207 -17.28 2.52 -10.82
C GLU A 207 -16.61 2.15 -9.49
N LEU A 208 -17.36 2.17 -8.39
CA LEU A 208 -16.90 1.71 -7.07
C LEU A 208 -17.50 0.34 -6.75
N VAL A 209 -16.65 -0.63 -6.43
CA VAL A 209 -17.02 -2.04 -6.18
C VAL A 209 -16.49 -2.49 -4.83
N VAL A 210 -17.26 -3.28 -4.08
CA VAL A 210 -16.82 -3.93 -2.83
C VAL A 210 -16.35 -5.35 -3.16
N VAL A 211 -15.19 -5.74 -2.62
CA VAL A 211 -14.50 -7.02 -2.89
C VAL A 211 -14.10 -7.72 -1.60
#